data_AF-A0A1Q6DIH6-F1
#
_entry.id   AF-A0A1Q6DIH6-F1
#
_cell.length_a   1.000
_cell.length_b   1.000
_cell.length_c   1.000
_cell.angle_alpha   90.00
_cell.angle_beta   90.00
_cell.angle_gamma   90.00
#
_symmetry.space_group_name_H-M   'P 1'
#
loop_
_entity.id
_entity.type
_entity.pdbx_description
1 polymer ?
#
loop_
_entity_poly.entity_id
_entity_poly.type
_entity_poly.pdbx_seq_one_letter_code
_entity_poly.pdbx_strand_id
1 'polypeptide(L)'
;MTAPLLTDKVFIPACVIFAGIICQWIAWRVKLPAILFLLFTGIAAGPVAGFPDSDALFGKDITFSDLAANLTKGWKIHNTPLTEQFTYEKLIEKYESRLIPLFAVQPNGNLEIFTTDHKIKPRPGWTLIAMMPGNGATPEEMKKTM
;
A
#
# COMPACT_ATOMS: atom_id res chain seq x y z
N MET A 1 43.10 -21.71 -6.58
CA MET A 1 41.72 -22.10 -6.92
C MET A 1 40.76 -21.13 -6.23
N THR A 2 40.50 -19.96 -6.81
CA THR A 2 39.54 -18.97 -6.28
C THR A 2 39.09 -18.05 -7.41
N ALA A 3 37.80 -18.11 -7.80
CA ALA A 3 36.98 -16.95 -8.21
C ALA A 3 35.61 -17.38 -8.80
N PRO A 4 34.63 -17.83 -7.99
CA PRO A 4 33.23 -17.92 -8.44
C PRO A 4 32.46 -16.59 -8.31
N LEU A 5 32.95 -15.62 -7.53
CA LEU A 5 32.19 -14.40 -7.18
C LEU A 5 32.06 -13.35 -8.30
N LEU A 6 32.83 -13.48 -9.39
CA LEU A 6 32.78 -12.56 -10.54
C LEU A 6 31.91 -13.09 -11.68
N THR A 7 31.80 -14.41 -11.86
CA THR A 7 31.02 -15.04 -12.95
C THR A 7 29.53 -14.72 -12.80
N ASP A 8 29.00 -14.79 -11.58
CA ASP A 8 27.57 -14.54 -11.31
C ASP A 8 27.17 -13.08 -11.56
N LYS A 9 28.09 -12.13 -11.35
CA LYS A 9 27.83 -10.69 -11.50
C LYS A 9 28.09 -10.14 -12.91
N VAL A 10 28.88 -10.84 -13.72
CA VAL A 10 29.20 -10.45 -15.11
C VAL A 10 28.20 -11.05 -16.11
N PHE A 11 27.51 -12.13 -15.73
CA PHE A 11 26.51 -12.77 -16.60
C PHE A 11 25.33 -11.83 -16.92
N ILE A 12 24.83 -11.13 -15.90
CA ILE A 12 23.70 -10.19 -16.05
C ILE A 12 24.01 -9.07 -17.05
N PRO A 13 25.11 -8.28 -16.92
CA PRO A 13 25.43 -7.24 -17.89
C PRO A 13 25.80 -7.80 -19.28
N ALA A 14 26.44 -8.97 -19.36
CA ALA A 14 26.76 -9.60 -20.64
C ALA A 14 25.49 -9.97 -21.44
N CYS A 15 24.46 -10.48 -20.77
CA CYS A 15 23.16 -10.76 -21.39
C CYS A 15 22.46 -9.49 -21.88
N VAL A 16 22.57 -8.37 -21.15
CA VAL A 16 21.99 -7.08 -21.56
C VAL A 16 22.65 -6.57 -22.85
N ILE A 17 23.98 -6.68 -22.97
CA ILE A 17 24.71 -6.26 -24.17
C ILE A 17 24.34 -7.14 -25.38
N PHE A 18 24.30 -8.45 -25.19
CA PHE A 18 23.89 -9.38 -26.26
C PHE A 18 22.44 -9.17 -26.71
N ALA A 19 21.53 -8.94 -25.77
CA ALA A 19 20.14 -8.61 -26.07
C ALA A 19 20.04 -7.27 -26.84
N GLY A 20 20.86 -6.28 -26.52
CA GLY A 20 20.96 -5.02 -27.26
C GLY A 20 21.36 -5.22 -28.73
N ILE A 21 22.38 -6.04 -28.99
CA ILE A 21 22.85 -6.36 -30.35
C ILE A 21 21.77 -7.10 -31.15
N ILE A 22 21.08 -8.06 -30.52
CA ILE A 22 19.96 -8.80 -31.14
C ILE A 22 18.79 -7.86 -31.43
N CYS A 23 18.49 -6.93 -30.51
CA CYS A 23 17.44 -5.93 -30.68
C CYS A 23 17.77 -4.96 -31.85
N GLN A 24 19.04 -4.59 -31.99
CA GLN A 24 19.52 -3.72 -33.06
C GLN A 24 19.52 -4.42 -34.44
N TRP A 25 19.76 -5.73 -34.46
CA TRP A 25 19.62 -6.57 -35.67
C TRP A 25 18.15 -6.76 -36.09
N ILE A 26 17.25 -6.95 -35.12
CA ILE A 26 15.80 -7.06 -35.36
C ILE A 26 15.22 -5.71 -35.82
N ALA A 27 15.68 -4.60 -35.25
CA ALA A 27 15.28 -3.25 -35.68
C ALA A 27 15.55 -3.02 -37.18
N TRP A 28 16.67 -3.53 -37.71
CA TRP A 28 16.99 -3.42 -39.13
C TRP A 28 16.14 -4.34 -40.01
N ARG A 29 15.67 -5.48 -39.48
CA ARG A 29 14.81 -6.43 -40.23
C ARG A 29 13.36 -5.97 -40.35
N VAL A 30 12.86 -5.13 -39.44
CA VAL A 30 11.44 -4.75 -39.43
C VAL A 30 11.18 -3.32 -39.94
N LYS A 31 12.20 -2.49 -40.19
CA LYS A 31 12.05 -1.10 -40.73
C LYS A 31 11.12 -0.17 -39.91
N LEU A 32 10.72 -0.58 -38.71
CA LEU A 32 9.89 0.23 -37.81
C LEU A 32 10.80 0.94 -36.80
N PRO A 33 10.58 2.24 -36.52
CA PRO A 33 11.31 2.94 -35.47
C PRO A 33 11.09 2.27 -34.11
N ALA A 34 12.16 2.09 -33.33
CA ALA A 34 12.18 1.37 -32.04
C ALA A 34 11.13 1.88 -31.02
N ILE A 35 10.67 3.12 -31.19
CA ILE A 35 9.56 3.70 -30.41
C ILE A 35 8.27 2.88 -30.53
N LEU A 36 7.99 2.22 -31.66
CA LEU A 36 6.79 1.40 -31.85
C LEU A 36 6.85 0.13 -31.02
N PHE A 37 8.02 -0.51 -30.94
CA PHE A 37 8.22 -1.67 -30.09
C PHE A 37 8.18 -1.28 -28.62
N LEU A 38 8.83 -0.17 -28.24
CA LEU A 38 8.79 0.35 -26.87
C LEU A 38 7.38 0.76 -26.43
N LEU A 39 6.61 1.37 -27.34
CA LEU A 39 5.20 1.74 -27.14
C LEU A 39 4.32 0.49 -27.02
N PHE A 40 4.51 -0.51 -27.89
CA PHE A 40 3.72 -1.74 -27.85
C PHE A 40 4.02 -2.54 -26.59
N THR A 41 5.30 -2.68 -26.23
CA THR A 41 5.72 -3.31 -24.96
C THR A 41 5.20 -2.53 -23.76
N GLY A 42 5.20 -1.18 -23.80
CA GLY A 42 4.66 -0.35 -22.72
C GLY A 42 3.13 -0.45 -22.56
N ILE A 43 2.39 -0.51 -23.67
CA ILE A 43 0.93 -0.70 -23.65
C ILE A 43 0.58 -2.12 -23.23
N ALA A 44 1.30 -3.11 -23.75
CA ALA A 44 1.13 -4.52 -23.40
C ALA A 44 1.47 -4.77 -21.94
N ALA A 45 2.58 -4.24 -21.40
CA ALA A 45 2.97 -4.39 -20.00
C ALA A 45 2.22 -3.44 -19.05
N GLY A 46 1.51 -2.43 -19.57
CA GLY A 46 0.78 -1.43 -18.80
C GLY A 46 -0.70 -1.77 -18.64
N PRO A 47 -1.64 -0.92 -19.11
CA PRO A 47 -3.07 -1.10 -18.85
C PRO A 47 -3.63 -2.42 -19.39
N VAL A 48 -3.04 -2.98 -20.45
CA VAL A 48 -3.58 -4.15 -21.16
C VAL A 48 -3.18 -5.48 -20.52
N ALA A 49 -1.97 -5.60 -19.97
CA ALA A 49 -1.60 -6.74 -19.11
C ALA A 49 -2.33 -6.68 -17.76
N GLY A 50 -2.91 -5.52 -17.43
CA GLY A 50 -3.68 -5.32 -16.21
C GLY A 50 -2.88 -5.73 -15.01
N PHE A 51 -1.79 -5.01 -14.69
CA PHE A 51 -1.14 -5.13 -13.38
C PHE A 51 -2.23 -4.97 -12.31
N PRO A 52 -2.67 -6.05 -11.64
CA PRO A 52 -3.55 -5.95 -10.51
C PRO A 52 -2.70 -5.67 -9.28
N ASP A 53 -3.36 -5.17 -8.25
CA ASP A 53 -2.83 -4.98 -6.90
C ASP A 53 -2.04 -3.68 -6.72
N SER A 54 -2.64 -2.56 -7.13
CA SER A 54 -2.59 -1.40 -6.25
C SER A 54 -3.32 -1.78 -4.96
N ASP A 55 -2.57 -2.35 -4.00
CA ASP A 55 -3.03 -2.67 -2.65
C ASP A 55 -3.93 -1.54 -2.13
N ALA A 56 -5.21 -1.83 -1.90
CA ALA A 56 -6.13 -0.82 -1.42
C ALA A 56 -5.77 -0.56 0.06
N LEU A 57 -5.13 0.59 0.31
CA LEU A 57 -4.55 0.94 1.61
C LEU A 57 -5.60 1.22 2.69
N PHE A 58 -6.89 1.34 2.35
CA PHE A 58 -7.95 1.70 3.30
C PHE A 58 -9.27 0.93 3.07
N GLY A 59 -9.24 -0.16 2.31
CA GLY A 59 -10.43 -0.89 1.89
C GLY A 59 -10.70 -0.75 0.39
N LYS A 60 -11.40 -1.74 -0.17
CA LYS A 60 -11.63 -1.88 -1.61
C LYS A 60 -12.44 -0.72 -2.22
N ASP A 61 -13.25 -0.06 -1.40
CA ASP A 61 -14.23 0.93 -1.85
C ASP A 61 -13.92 2.36 -1.36
N ILE A 62 -12.74 2.60 -0.76
CA ILE A 62 -12.36 3.92 -0.23
C ILE A 62 -11.33 4.58 -1.15
N THR A 63 -11.69 5.73 -1.72
CA THR A 63 -10.80 6.54 -2.54
C THR A 63 -10.21 7.71 -1.76
N PHE A 64 -9.16 8.32 -2.31
CA PHE A 64 -8.61 9.57 -1.77
C PHE A 64 -9.68 10.69 -1.67
N SER A 65 -10.58 10.77 -2.67
CA SER A 65 -11.66 11.74 -2.69
C SER A 65 -12.63 11.56 -1.52
N ASP A 66 -12.90 10.32 -1.12
CA ASP A 66 -13.76 10.03 0.03
C ASP A 66 -13.12 10.48 1.34
N LEU A 67 -11.81 10.22 1.51
CA LEU A 67 -11.05 10.69 2.67
C LEU A 67 -11.04 12.23 2.74
N ALA A 68 -10.77 12.89 1.63
CA ALA A 68 -10.75 14.35 1.56
C ALA A 68 -12.14 14.94 1.86
N ALA A 69 -13.20 14.35 1.30
CA ALA A 69 -14.58 14.74 1.60
C ALA A 69 -14.95 14.52 3.07
N ASN A 70 -14.43 13.47 3.70
CA ASN A 70 -14.67 13.21 5.12
C ASN A 70 -13.98 14.26 6.01
N LEU A 71 -12.77 14.68 5.68
CA LEU A 71 -12.09 15.78 6.37
C LEU A 71 -12.89 17.10 6.29
N THR A 72 -13.47 17.43 5.12
CA THR A 72 -14.31 18.63 4.99
C THR A 72 -15.65 18.51 5.73
N LYS A 73 -16.18 17.30 5.89
CA LYS A 73 -17.36 16.98 6.73
C LYS A 73 -17.06 17.00 8.23
N GLY A 74 -15.83 17.34 8.65
CA GLY A 74 -15.44 17.41 10.06
C GLY A 74 -15.05 16.06 10.67
N TRP A 75 -14.70 15.07 9.85
CA TRP A 75 -14.07 13.85 10.36
C TRP A 75 -12.67 14.18 10.88
N LYS A 76 -12.29 13.53 11.98
CA LYS A 76 -11.00 13.72 12.63
C LYS A 76 -10.24 12.41 12.68
N ILE A 77 -8.92 12.52 12.56
CA ILE A 77 -8.00 11.41 12.79
C ILE A 77 -7.82 11.28 14.31
N HIS A 78 -8.04 10.07 14.82
CA HIS A 78 -7.94 9.75 16.24
C HIS A 78 -6.88 8.68 16.46
N ASN A 79 -6.13 8.85 17.54
CA ASN A 79 -5.13 7.91 18.00
C ASN A 79 -5.71 7.19 19.22
N THR A 80 -6.02 5.91 19.05
CA THR A 80 -6.69 5.13 20.08
C THR A 80 -5.78 3.99 20.54
N PRO A 81 -5.21 4.09 21.76
CA PRO A 81 -4.43 3.00 22.32
C PRO A 81 -5.35 1.81 22.58
N LEU A 82 -4.99 0.66 22.02
CA LEU A 82 -5.70 -0.59 22.20
C LEU A 82 -5.29 -1.20 23.53
N THR A 83 -6.28 -1.62 24.30
CA THR A 83 -6.09 -2.30 25.59
C THR A 83 -6.82 -3.63 25.57
N GLU A 84 -6.59 -4.49 26.57
CA GLU A 84 -7.31 -5.78 26.67
C GLU A 84 -8.83 -5.59 26.77
N GLN A 85 -9.28 -4.45 27.31
CA GLN A 85 -10.70 -4.12 27.45
C GLN A 85 -11.24 -3.38 26.21
N PHE A 86 -10.38 -2.66 25.50
CA PHE A 86 -10.70 -1.84 24.34
C PHE A 86 -9.96 -2.36 23.10
N THR A 87 -10.47 -3.45 22.53
CA THR A 87 -9.86 -4.17 21.41
C THR A 87 -10.29 -3.63 20.06
N TYR A 88 -9.55 -4.00 19.02
CA TYR A 88 -9.84 -3.62 17.64
C TYR A 88 -11.22 -4.11 17.16
N GLU A 89 -11.62 -5.32 17.57
CA GLU A 89 -12.92 -5.90 17.22
C GLU A 89 -14.07 -5.07 17.77
N LYS A 90 -13.95 -4.61 19.03
CA LYS A 90 -14.97 -3.74 19.66
C LYS A 90 -15.07 -2.37 18.98
N LEU A 91 -13.96 -1.86 18.44
CA LEU A 91 -13.96 -0.61 17.68
C LEU A 91 -14.69 -0.76 16.34
N ILE A 92 -14.44 -1.85 15.62
CA ILE A 92 -15.16 -2.15 14.38
C ILE A 92 -16.65 -2.36 14.69
N GLU A 93 -17.00 -3.06 15.77
CA GLU A 93 -18.40 -3.26 16.17
C GLU A 93 -19.10 -1.94 16.54
N LYS A 94 -18.40 -1.03 17.22
CA LYS A 94 -18.98 0.24 17.69
C LYS A 94 -19.19 1.27 16.58
N TYR A 95 -18.27 1.32 15.62
CA TYR A 95 -18.26 2.36 14.57
C TYR A 95 -18.61 1.82 13.18
N GLU A 96 -18.61 0.50 13.00
CA GLU A 96 -18.90 -0.22 11.75
C GLU A 96 -18.30 0.48 10.53
N SER A 97 -19.16 0.98 9.64
CA SER A 97 -18.79 1.63 8.37
C SER A 97 -18.27 3.07 8.54
N ARG A 98 -18.17 3.58 9.76
CA ARG A 98 -17.67 4.94 10.08
C ARG A 98 -16.26 4.93 10.66
N LEU A 99 -15.63 3.77 10.78
CA LEU A 99 -14.24 3.62 11.17
C LEU A 99 -13.39 3.31 9.95
N ILE A 100 -12.52 4.24 9.58
CA ILE A 100 -11.55 4.01 8.51
C ILE A 100 -10.17 3.83 9.18
N PRO A 101 -9.71 2.58 9.41
CA PRO A 101 -8.39 2.35 9.98
C PRO A 101 -7.33 2.78 8.96
N LEU A 102 -6.41 3.66 9.40
CA LEU A 102 -5.33 4.17 8.55
C LEU A 102 -4.03 3.44 8.86
N PHE A 103 -3.64 3.42 10.14
CA PHE A 103 -2.36 2.84 10.58
C PHE A 103 -2.49 2.18 11.94
N ALA A 104 -1.64 1.19 12.21
CA ALA A 104 -1.44 0.64 13.54
C ALA A 104 0.01 0.83 13.96
N VAL A 105 0.24 1.46 15.11
CA VAL A 105 1.57 1.70 15.66
C VAL A 105 1.83 0.70 16.77
N GLN A 106 2.89 -0.08 16.61
CA GLN A 106 3.35 -1.03 17.62
C GLN A 106 4.01 -0.32 18.81
N PRO A 107 4.10 -0.96 20.00
CA PRO A 107 4.79 -0.42 21.17
C PRO A 107 6.27 -0.08 20.94
N ASN A 108 6.91 -0.76 19.97
CA ASN A 108 8.31 -0.55 19.59
C ASN A 108 8.49 0.65 18.62
N GLY A 109 7.41 1.33 18.23
CA GLY A 109 7.43 2.45 17.29
C GLY A 109 7.30 2.06 15.81
N ASN A 110 7.23 0.77 15.48
CA ASN A 110 6.99 0.35 14.09
C ASN A 110 5.55 0.65 13.68
N LEU A 111 5.39 1.22 12.49
CA LEU A 111 4.10 1.53 11.89
C LEU A 111 3.73 0.44 10.87
N GLU A 112 2.55 -0.13 11.05
CA GLU A 112 1.94 -1.06 10.11
C GLU A 112 0.76 -0.39 9.40
N ILE A 113 0.71 -0.59 8.09
CA ILE A 113 -0.34 -0.07 7.21
C ILE A 113 -1.36 -1.19 7.02
N PHE A 114 -2.65 -0.87 7.17
CA PHE A 114 -3.70 -1.81 6.81
C PHE A 114 -3.80 -1.87 5.29
N THR A 115 -3.80 -3.06 4.70
CA THR A 115 -4.14 -3.22 3.27
C THR A 115 -5.30 -4.21 3.16
N THR A 116 -6.05 -4.18 2.05
CA THR A 116 -7.15 -5.14 1.81
C THR A 116 -6.73 -6.59 1.91
N ASP A 117 -5.51 -6.90 1.48
CA ASP A 117 -4.98 -8.26 1.38
C ASP A 117 -4.21 -8.67 2.64
N HIS A 118 -3.69 -7.70 3.42
CA HIS A 118 -2.95 -7.94 4.64
C HIS A 118 -3.82 -7.66 5.88
N LYS A 119 -4.63 -8.65 6.29
CA LYS A 119 -5.46 -8.62 7.51
C LYS A 119 -4.62 -8.71 8.78
N ILE A 120 -3.97 -7.62 9.14
CA ILE A 120 -3.32 -7.44 10.43
C ILE A 120 -4.41 -7.33 11.51
N LYS A 121 -4.26 -8.07 12.60
CA LYS A 121 -5.08 -7.92 13.82
C LYS A 121 -4.24 -7.22 14.90
N PRO A 122 -4.47 -5.93 15.15
CA PRO A 122 -3.77 -5.18 16.18
C PRO A 122 -3.95 -5.84 17.55
N ARG A 123 -2.88 -5.90 18.34
CA ARG A 123 -2.90 -6.47 19.69
C ARG A 123 -3.03 -5.39 20.76
N PRO A 124 -3.46 -5.74 21.98
CA PRO A 124 -3.37 -4.85 23.14
C PRO A 124 -1.95 -4.28 23.28
N GLY A 125 -1.85 -2.98 23.54
CA GLY A 125 -0.60 -2.20 23.58
C GLY A 125 -0.27 -1.46 22.29
N TRP A 126 -0.95 -1.75 21.18
CA TRP A 126 -0.77 -1.03 19.92
C TRP A 126 -1.63 0.23 19.90
N THR A 127 -1.23 1.27 19.16
CA THR A 127 -2.04 2.47 18.93
C THR A 127 -2.67 2.40 17.55
N LEU A 128 -4.00 2.38 17.49
CA LEU A 128 -4.74 2.46 16.22
C LEU A 128 -4.92 3.92 15.83
N ILE A 129 -4.47 4.29 14.64
CA ILE A 129 -4.75 5.58 14.01
C ILE A 129 -5.87 5.35 13.00
N ALA A 130 -7.04 5.94 13.26
CA ALA A 130 -8.21 5.79 12.41
C ALA A 130 -8.92 7.13 12.20
N MET A 131 -9.54 7.29 11.03
CA MET A 131 -10.42 8.42 10.76
C MET A 131 -11.84 8.08 11.21
N MET A 132 -12.45 8.97 12.00
CA MET A 132 -13.80 8.83 12.54
C MET A 132 -14.56 10.16 12.41
N PRO A 133 -15.90 10.15 12.28
CA PRO A 133 -16.70 11.37 12.27
C PRO A 133 -16.52 12.16 13.57
N GLY A 134 -16.35 13.49 13.47
CA GLY A 134 -16.01 14.36 14.60
C GLY A 134 -17.05 14.47 15.72
N ASN A 135 -18.15 13.72 15.66
CA ASN A 135 -19.21 13.65 16.68
C ASN A 135 -19.19 12.32 17.47
N GLY A 136 -18.09 11.56 17.43
CA GLY A 136 -18.05 10.21 18.01
C GLY A 136 -16.67 9.79 18.51
N ALA A 137 -16.43 10.07 19.79
CA ALA A 137 -15.47 9.46 20.71
C ALA A 137 -13.97 9.64 20.45
N THR A 138 -13.46 10.67 21.08
CA THR A 138 -12.17 10.56 21.77
C THR A 138 -12.38 9.78 23.08
N PRO A 139 -11.49 8.85 23.47
CA PRO A 139 -11.48 8.26 24.82
C PRO A 139 -11.39 9.31 25.94
N GLU A 140 -10.95 10.54 25.63
CA GLU A 140 -10.91 11.66 26.57
C GLU A 140 -12.28 12.24 26.93
N GLU A 141 -13.31 12.11 26.09
CA GLU A 141 -14.67 12.57 26.44
C GLU A 141 -15.37 11.62 27.43
N MET A 142 -14.92 10.37 27.57
CA MET A 142 -15.46 9.42 28.55
C MET A 142 -14.94 9.63 29.98
N LYS A 143 -13.96 10.51 30.19
CA LYS A 143 -13.44 10.81 31.54
C LYS A 143 -14.13 12.01 32.22
N LYS A 144 -15.10 12.66 31.55
CA LYS A 144 -15.76 13.88 32.06
C LYS A 144 -17.22 13.69 32.51
N THR A 145 -17.77 12.49 32.42
CA THR A 145 -19.16 12.17 32.83
C THR A 145 -19.26 11.09 33.90
N MET A 146 -18.18 10.83 34.65
CA MET A 146 -18.21 10.10 35.92
C MET A 146 -17.46 10.88 36.99
#